data_AF-A0A926S416-F1
#
_entry.id   AF-A0A926S416-F1
#
_cell.length_a   1.000
_cell.length_b   1.000
_cell.length_c   1.000
_cell.angle_alpha   90.00
_cell.angle_beta   90.00
_cell.angle_gamma   90.00
#
_symmetry.space_group_name_H-M   'P 1'
#
loop_
_entity.id
_entity.type
_entity.pdbx_description
1 polymer ?
#
loop_
_entity_poly.entity_id
_entity_poly.type
_entity_poly.pdbx_seq_one_letter_code
_entity_poly.pdbx_strand_id
1 'polypeptide(L)'
;MERVLRYVLSLFVGLIGLIAGGLLIWMAIANSVLLWGVYKYATAESGLAHELRVAEEKLKGVKFDLDKLIQPALLAVLALSAGVFLLIIGGRSLFRRLMAGLPEENEGRAETAVGRWGHIAIYLFGILLAGKGLVFGILYVPTDVPLTFTSVHGEATAEKHWSVPSEREGARPSYYAVFRYTTADGQSYRKEMQVDSIVAAGLKRDPDIRIAYVPNDPQNMTIARWVRSPLGYLWFFMWRIVFVTIGVRGIARELRPPDGGSKVNVQPLSVSVGAPPAESRTGLRRKQFGRRT
;
A
#
# COMPACT_ATOMS: atom_id res chain seq x y z
N MET A 1 -16.14 -29.39 0.45
CA MET A 1 -16.22 -27.91 0.46
C MET A 1 -14.88 -27.23 0.19
N GLU A 2 -13.77 -27.70 0.77
CA GLU A 2 -12.46 -27.03 0.65
C GLU A 2 -11.98 -26.79 -0.79
N ARG A 3 -12.16 -27.76 -1.70
CA ARG A 3 -11.77 -27.62 -3.12
C ARG A 3 -12.50 -26.47 -3.83
N VAL A 4 -13.80 -26.34 -3.56
CA VAL A 4 -14.63 -25.26 -4.11
C VAL A 4 -14.17 -23.91 -3.57
N LEU A 5 -13.88 -23.82 -2.27
CA LEU A 5 -13.36 -22.59 -1.67
C LEU A 5 -12.03 -22.15 -2.30
N ARG A 6 -11.08 -23.08 -2.49
CA ARG A 6 -9.79 -22.77 -3.14
C ARG A 6 -9.98 -22.31 -4.60
N TYR A 7 -10.89 -22.96 -5.33
CA TYR A 7 -11.22 -22.56 -6.69
C TYR A 7 -11.79 -21.13 -6.72
N VAL A 8 -12.78 -20.83 -5.89
CA VAL A 8 -13.38 -19.50 -5.77
C VAL A 8 -12.35 -18.45 -5.37
N LEU A 9 -11.53 -18.72 -4.34
CA LEU A 9 -10.47 -17.82 -3.89
C LEU A 9 -9.49 -17.50 -5.03
N SER A 10 -9.18 -18.50 -5.84
CA SER A 10 -8.22 -18.33 -6.91
C SER A 10 -8.76 -17.57 -8.12
N LEU A 11 -10.04 -17.74 -8.45
CA LEU A 11 -10.75 -16.89 -9.40
C LEU A 11 -10.79 -15.45 -8.87
N PHE A 12 -11.05 -15.28 -7.57
CA PHE A 12 -11.10 -13.98 -6.93
C PHE A 12 -9.74 -13.26 -6.97
N VAL A 13 -8.62 -13.95 -6.74
CA VAL A 13 -7.27 -13.37 -6.91
C VAL A 13 -7.01 -12.94 -8.35
N GLY A 14 -7.40 -13.77 -9.33
CA GLY A 14 -7.30 -13.38 -10.74
C GLY A 14 -8.15 -12.15 -11.08
N LEU A 15 -9.35 -12.08 -10.52
CA LEU A 15 -10.28 -10.96 -10.69
C LEU A 15 -9.74 -9.68 -10.06
N ILE A 16 -9.20 -9.76 -8.84
CA ILE A 16 -8.51 -8.63 -8.19
C ILE A 16 -7.37 -8.13 -9.08
N GLY A 17 -6.56 -9.04 -9.63
CA GLY A 17 -5.47 -8.68 -10.55
C GLY A 17 -5.97 -7.92 -11.79
N LEU A 18 -7.07 -8.37 -12.39
CA LEU A 18 -7.70 -7.67 -13.51
C LEU A 18 -8.21 -6.27 -13.12
N ILE A 19 -8.94 -6.17 -12.00
CA ILE A 19 -9.51 -4.90 -11.53
C ILE A 19 -8.40 -3.91 -11.16
N ALA A 20 -7.38 -4.36 -10.43
CA ALA A 20 -6.24 -3.52 -10.05
C ALA A 20 -5.44 -3.07 -11.28
N GLY A 21 -5.20 -3.97 -12.24
CA GLY A 21 -4.56 -3.63 -13.50
C GLY A 21 -5.36 -2.62 -14.32
N GLY A 22 -6.68 -2.81 -14.43
CA GLY A 22 -7.58 -1.89 -15.11
C GLY A 22 -7.62 -0.50 -14.46
N LEU A 23 -7.70 -0.44 -13.13
CA LEU A 23 -7.66 0.82 -12.37
C LEU A 23 -6.33 1.57 -12.56
N LEU A 24 -5.19 0.86 -12.56
CA LEU A 24 -3.88 1.48 -12.79
C LEU A 24 -3.76 2.06 -14.20
N ILE A 25 -4.24 1.33 -15.23
CA ILE A 25 -4.28 1.86 -16.60
C ILE A 25 -5.18 3.10 -16.67
N TRP A 26 -6.39 3.02 -16.11
CA TRP A 26 -7.31 4.14 -16.11
C TRP A 26 -6.71 5.38 -15.43
N MET A 27 -6.09 5.22 -14.26
CA MET A 27 -5.40 6.32 -13.56
C MET A 27 -4.24 6.89 -14.38
N ALA A 28 -3.45 6.03 -15.03
CA ALA A 28 -2.34 6.47 -15.87
C ALA A 28 -2.83 7.28 -17.08
N ILE A 29 -3.93 6.86 -17.72
CA ILE A 29 -4.57 7.59 -18.81
C ILE A 29 -5.12 8.93 -18.31
N ALA A 30 -5.87 8.93 -17.20
CA ALA A 30 -6.44 10.15 -16.63
C ALA A 30 -5.34 11.18 -16.29
N ASN A 31 -4.26 10.74 -15.64
CA ASN A 31 -3.10 11.60 -15.35
C ASN A 31 -2.43 12.12 -16.61
N SER A 32 -2.31 11.28 -17.66
CA SER A 32 -1.72 11.70 -18.94
C SER A 32 -2.58 12.75 -19.65
N VAL A 33 -3.92 12.60 -19.61
CA VAL A 33 -4.86 13.57 -20.17
C VAL A 33 -4.81 14.90 -19.40
N LEU A 34 -4.73 14.85 -18.07
CA LEU A 34 -4.55 16.05 -17.25
C LEU A 34 -3.22 16.75 -17.56
N LEU A 35 -2.12 15.99 -17.65
CA LEU A 35 -0.80 16.54 -17.98
C LEU A 35 -0.80 17.18 -19.37
N TRP A 36 -1.44 16.52 -20.35
CA TRP A 36 -1.64 17.09 -21.69
C TRP A 36 -2.46 18.38 -21.62
N GLY A 37 -3.55 18.42 -20.84
CA GLY A 37 -4.37 19.61 -20.67
C GLY A 37 -3.57 20.79 -20.11
N VAL A 38 -2.75 20.55 -19.09
CA VAL A 38 -1.84 21.56 -18.52
C VAL A 38 -0.82 22.02 -19.56
N TYR A 39 -0.23 21.10 -20.31
CA TYR A 39 0.72 21.43 -21.39
C TYR A 39 0.06 22.27 -22.49
N LYS A 40 -1.16 21.91 -22.93
CA LYS A 40 -1.91 22.68 -23.93
C LYS A 40 -2.32 24.04 -23.42
N TYR A 41 -2.72 24.17 -22.15
CA TYR A 41 -3.03 25.47 -21.56
C TYR A 41 -1.79 26.37 -21.54
N ALA A 42 -0.65 25.85 -21.06
CA ALA A 42 0.62 26.57 -21.02
C ALA A 42 1.12 26.99 -22.41
N THR A 43 0.87 26.17 -23.44
CA THR A 43 1.26 26.48 -24.83
C THR A 43 0.23 27.33 -25.58
N ALA A 44 -1.06 27.27 -25.26
CA ALA A 44 -2.07 28.15 -25.83
C ALA A 44 -1.91 29.60 -25.34
N GLU A 45 -1.57 29.79 -24.06
CA GLU A 45 -1.14 31.09 -23.53
C GLU A 45 0.17 31.59 -24.15
N SER A 46 0.97 30.73 -24.78
CA SER A 46 2.17 31.17 -25.53
C SER A 46 1.84 31.88 -26.86
N GLY A 47 0.56 32.07 -27.22
CA GLY A 47 0.15 33.15 -28.13
C GLY A 47 0.49 34.55 -27.60
N LEU A 48 0.70 34.69 -26.28
CA LEU A 48 1.35 35.82 -25.60
C LEU A 48 2.87 35.66 -25.49
N ALA A 49 3.53 34.91 -26.38
CA ALA A 49 4.99 34.75 -26.41
C ALA A 49 5.76 36.10 -26.41
N HIS A 50 5.11 37.19 -26.83
CA HIS A 50 5.71 38.52 -26.73
C HIS A 50 5.70 39.11 -25.32
N GLU A 51 4.64 38.89 -24.53
CA GLU A 51 4.58 39.30 -23.11
C GLU A 51 5.34 38.34 -22.21
N LEU A 52 5.40 37.05 -22.56
CA LEU A 52 6.19 36.06 -21.82
C LEU A 52 7.70 36.33 -21.90
N ARG A 53 8.23 36.91 -23.00
CA ARG A 53 9.62 37.39 -23.05
C ARG A 53 9.87 38.56 -22.10
N VAL A 54 8.90 39.48 -21.95
CA VAL A 54 8.98 40.62 -21.01
C VAL A 54 8.78 40.14 -19.57
N ALA A 55 7.94 39.13 -19.35
CA ALA A 55 7.76 38.47 -18.07
C ALA A 55 8.96 37.61 -17.69
N GLU A 56 9.61 36.91 -18.63
CA GLU A 56 10.83 36.12 -18.44
C GLU A 56 12.03 37.02 -18.08
N GLU A 57 12.06 38.26 -18.61
CA GLU A 57 13.02 39.27 -18.19
C GLU A 57 12.76 39.80 -16.76
N LYS A 58 11.49 39.88 -16.34
CA LYS A 58 11.07 40.18 -14.95
C LYS A 58 11.15 38.97 -14.00
N LEU A 59 11.14 37.75 -14.52
CA LEU A 59 11.09 36.47 -13.79
C LEU A 59 12.40 35.68 -13.90
N LYS A 60 13.53 36.32 -14.19
CA LYS A 60 14.89 35.72 -14.20
C LYS A 60 15.29 34.90 -12.95
N GLY A 61 14.43 34.78 -11.93
CA GLY A 61 14.60 33.90 -10.77
C GLY A 61 13.66 32.68 -10.69
N VAL A 62 12.59 32.56 -11.48
CA VAL A 62 11.66 31.43 -11.41
C VAL A 62 12.06 30.37 -12.43
N LYS A 63 12.97 29.48 -12.02
CA LYS A 63 13.33 28.30 -12.82
C LYS A 63 12.08 27.45 -13.04
N PHE A 64 11.67 27.30 -14.30
CA PHE A 64 10.72 26.27 -14.70
C PHE A 64 11.40 24.92 -14.43
N ASP A 65 11.08 24.29 -13.30
CA ASP A 65 11.58 22.96 -12.96
C ASP A 65 10.99 21.95 -13.94
N LEU A 66 11.69 21.70 -15.05
CA LEU A 66 11.37 20.60 -15.97
C LEU A 66 11.25 19.27 -15.22
N ASP A 67 12.00 19.12 -14.12
CA ASP A 67 11.95 17.97 -13.22
C ASP A 67 10.54 17.70 -12.66
N LYS A 68 9.73 18.76 -12.44
CA LYS A 68 8.34 18.63 -11.98
C LYS A 68 7.38 18.12 -13.05
N LEU A 69 7.74 18.19 -14.33
CA LEU A 69 6.96 17.64 -15.45
C LEU A 69 7.41 16.24 -15.84
N ILE A 70 8.71 15.95 -15.74
CA ILE A 70 9.28 14.62 -16.08
C ILE A 70 8.82 13.56 -15.09
N GLN A 71 8.81 13.88 -13.79
CA GLN A 71 8.43 12.93 -12.74
C GLN A 71 7.01 12.37 -12.89
N PRO A 72 5.94 13.18 -13.07
CA PRO A 72 4.59 12.63 -13.24
C PRO A 72 4.42 11.85 -14.55
N ALA A 73 5.10 12.25 -15.64
CA ALA A 73 5.08 11.50 -16.89
C ALA A 73 5.72 10.11 -16.74
N LEU A 74 6.87 10.03 -16.07
CA LEU A 74 7.55 8.77 -15.79
C LEU A 74 6.69 7.85 -14.89
N LEU A 75 6.05 8.43 -13.86
CA LEU A 75 5.13 7.69 -13.00
C LEU A 75 3.91 7.16 -13.77
N ALA A 76 3.37 7.92 -14.73
CA ALA A 76 2.28 7.47 -15.58
C ALA A 76 2.70 6.28 -16.47
N VAL A 77 3.88 6.33 -17.07
CA VAL A 77 4.43 5.21 -17.88
C VAL A 77 4.65 3.96 -17.04
N LEU A 78 5.21 4.11 -15.83
CA LEU A 78 5.40 3.00 -14.89
C LEU A 78 4.06 2.40 -14.44
N ALA A 79 3.08 3.25 -14.11
CA ALA A 79 1.74 2.81 -13.72
C ALA A 79 1.02 2.07 -14.86
N LEU A 80 1.15 2.56 -16.10
CA LEU A 80 0.57 1.93 -17.28
C LEU A 80 1.21 0.56 -17.54
N SER A 81 2.54 0.49 -17.47
CA SER A 81 3.29 -0.77 -17.64
C SER A 81 2.91 -1.81 -16.57
N ALA A 82 2.84 -1.38 -15.31
CA ALA A 82 2.40 -2.23 -14.20
C ALA A 82 0.93 -2.67 -14.35
N GLY A 83 0.06 -1.77 -14.82
CA GLY A 83 -1.36 -2.05 -15.06
C GLY A 83 -1.57 -3.09 -16.17
N VAL A 84 -0.87 -2.95 -17.30
CA VAL A 84 -0.89 -3.92 -18.40
C VAL A 84 -0.38 -5.29 -17.94
N PHE A 85 0.73 -5.31 -17.20
CA PHE A 85 1.30 -6.54 -16.67
C PHE A 85 0.31 -7.28 -15.74
N LEU A 86 -0.37 -6.56 -14.84
CA LEU A 86 -1.38 -7.13 -13.96
C LEU A 86 -2.61 -7.63 -14.70
N LEU A 87 -3.06 -6.93 -15.75
CA LEU A 87 -4.16 -7.38 -16.61
C LEU A 87 -3.80 -8.69 -17.32
N ILE A 88 -2.60 -8.78 -17.91
CA ILE A 88 -2.15 -10.00 -18.60
C ILE A 88 -2.07 -11.17 -17.62
N ILE A 89 -1.48 -10.98 -16.43
CA ILE A 89 -1.35 -12.04 -15.43
C ILE A 89 -2.70 -12.43 -14.85
N GLY A 90 -3.53 -11.46 -14.46
CA GLY A 90 -4.87 -11.68 -13.91
C GLY A 90 -5.76 -12.40 -14.92
N GLY A 91 -5.79 -11.93 -16.16
CA GLY A 91 -6.53 -12.53 -17.27
C GLY A 91 -6.06 -13.93 -17.60
N ARG A 92 -4.74 -14.14 -17.74
CA ARG A 92 -4.16 -15.47 -18.01
C ARG A 92 -4.38 -16.45 -16.84
N SER A 93 -4.43 -15.97 -15.61
CA SER A 93 -4.73 -16.78 -14.42
C SER A 93 -6.21 -17.22 -14.43
N LEU A 94 -7.12 -16.26 -14.62
CA LEU A 94 -8.56 -16.52 -14.73
C LEU A 94 -8.88 -17.48 -15.88
N PHE A 95 -8.37 -17.21 -17.07
CA PHE A 95 -8.63 -18.03 -18.25
C PHE A 95 -8.13 -19.46 -18.08
N ARG A 96 -6.91 -19.65 -17.57
CA ARG A 96 -6.38 -20.99 -17.28
C ARG A 96 -7.25 -21.75 -16.29
N ARG A 97 -7.75 -21.09 -15.24
CA ARG A 97 -8.59 -21.72 -14.22
C ARG A 97 -10.01 -22.02 -14.70
N LEU A 98 -10.57 -21.17 -15.55
CA LEU A 98 -11.85 -21.44 -16.19
C LEU A 98 -11.74 -22.65 -17.14
N MET A 99 -10.65 -22.75 -17.90
CA MET A 99 -10.42 -23.87 -18.83
C MET A 99 -10.05 -25.19 -18.11
N ALA A 100 -9.31 -25.14 -17.01
CA ALA A 100 -8.89 -26.33 -16.26
C ALA A 100 -10.02 -26.96 -15.43
N GLY A 101 -11.08 -26.22 -15.12
CA GLY A 101 -12.18 -26.71 -14.28
C GLY A 101 -11.83 -26.78 -12.79
N LEU A 102 -12.49 -27.68 -12.05
CA LEU A 102 -12.27 -27.85 -10.62
C LEU A 102 -10.88 -28.43 -10.36
N PRO A 103 -10.09 -27.85 -9.43
CA PRO A 103 -8.73 -28.29 -9.16
C PRO A 103 -8.73 -29.70 -8.57
N GLU A 104 -7.71 -30.48 -8.94
CA GLU A 104 -7.48 -31.80 -8.36
C GLU A 104 -7.19 -31.68 -6.86
N GLU A 105 -7.44 -32.75 -6.08
CA GLU A 105 -7.34 -32.76 -4.60
C GLU A 105 -5.95 -32.35 -4.05
N ASN A 106 -4.94 -32.45 -4.91
CA ASN A 106 -3.55 -32.21 -4.60
C ASN A 106 -3.09 -30.80 -5.04
N GLU A 107 -3.84 -30.13 -5.93
CA GLU A 107 -3.48 -28.79 -6.41
C GLU A 107 -3.70 -27.73 -5.32
N GLY A 108 -2.66 -26.92 -5.09
CA GLY A 108 -2.71 -25.79 -4.15
C GLY A 108 -2.46 -26.14 -2.69
N ARG A 109 -2.04 -27.37 -2.36
CA ARG A 109 -1.42 -27.63 -1.06
C ARG A 109 -0.10 -26.86 -0.96
N ALA A 110 0.27 -26.43 0.25
CA ALA A 110 1.54 -25.73 0.51
C ALA A 110 2.76 -26.52 0.02
N GLU A 111 2.66 -27.84 -0.08
CA GLU A 111 3.72 -28.73 -0.55
C GLU A 111 3.99 -28.59 -2.07
N THR A 112 3.01 -28.11 -2.84
CA THR A 112 3.18 -27.90 -4.29
C THR A 112 3.97 -26.63 -4.58
N ALA A 113 4.76 -26.61 -5.66
CA ALA A 113 5.51 -25.42 -6.06
C ALA A 113 4.59 -24.19 -6.23
N VAL A 114 3.41 -24.38 -6.84
CA VAL A 114 2.40 -23.32 -7.03
C VAL A 114 1.85 -22.82 -5.70
N GLY A 115 1.60 -23.71 -4.73
CA GLY A 115 1.17 -23.34 -3.38
C GLY A 115 2.21 -22.48 -2.65
N ARG A 116 3.48 -22.87 -2.71
CA ARG A 116 4.60 -22.09 -2.13
C ARG A 116 4.70 -20.69 -2.72
N TRP A 117 4.66 -20.58 -4.05
CA TRP A 117 4.66 -19.27 -4.72
C TRP A 117 3.44 -18.43 -4.36
N GLY A 118 2.27 -19.05 -4.17
CA GLY A 118 1.07 -18.38 -3.68
C GLY A 118 1.24 -17.79 -2.28
N HIS A 119 1.79 -18.57 -1.34
CA HIS A 119 2.09 -18.09 0.01
C HIS A 119 3.14 -16.97 0.03
N ILE A 120 4.23 -17.13 -0.74
CA ILE A 120 5.26 -16.10 -0.89
C ILE A 120 4.63 -14.80 -1.39
N ALA A 121 3.76 -14.85 -2.41
CA ALA A 121 3.09 -13.67 -2.95
C ALA A 121 2.20 -12.97 -1.90
N ILE A 122 1.46 -13.73 -1.09
CA ILE A 122 0.62 -13.18 0.00
C ILE A 122 1.49 -12.48 1.05
N TYR A 123 2.59 -13.10 1.47
CA TYR A 123 3.51 -12.49 2.44
C TYR A 123 4.17 -11.23 1.87
N LEU A 124 4.58 -11.27 0.61
CA LEU A 124 5.22 -10.14 -0.07
C LEU A 124 4.23 -8.97 -0.23
N PHE A 125 2.97 -9.25 -0.53
CA PHE A 125 1.90 -8.24 -0.54
C PHE A 125 1.70 -7.61 0.85
N GLY A 126 1.65 -8.42 1.91
CA GLY A 126 1.57 -7.93 3.29
C GLY A 126 2.76 -7.04 3.68
N ILE A 127 3.98 -7.45 3.31
CA ILE A 127 5.20 -6.66 3.52
C ILE A 127 5.14 -5.33 2.76
N LEU A 128 4.69 -5.33 1.50
CA LEU A 128 4.60 -4.09 0.70
C LEU A 128 3.59 -3.10 1.29
N LEU A 129 2.42 -3.58 1.73
CA LEU A 129 1.40 -2.76 2.39
C LEU A 129 1.92 -2.18 3.71
N ALA A 130 2.52 -3.01 4.56
CA ALA A 130 3.07 -2.59 5.84
C ALA A 130 4.29 -1.67 5.65
N GLY A 131 5.17 -2.00 4.70
CA GLY A 131 6.40 -1.27 4.37
C GLY A 131 6.13 0.10 3.77
N LYS A 132 5.22 0.22 2.80
CA LYS A 132 4.73 1.53 2.32
C LYS A 132 4.24 2.35 3.49
N GLY A 133 3.46 1.72 4.36
CA GLY A 133 3.00 2.33 5.58
C GLY A 133 4.13 2.86 6.50
N LEU A 134 5.18 2.08 6.71
CA LEU A 134 6.33 2.48 7.52
C LEU A 134 7.08 3.65 6.89
N VAL A 135 7.31 3.62 5.58
CA VAL A 135 7.95 4.72 4.85
C VAL A 135 7.11 5.99 4.93
N PHE A 136 5.80 5.89 4.71
CA PHE A 136 4.89 7.03 4.86
C PHE A 136 4.85 7.55 6.30
N GLY A 137 4.91 6.64 7.27
CA GLY A 137 5.14 7.00 8.66
C GLY A 137 6.42 7.83 8.77
N ILE A 138 7.59 7.23 8.59
CA ILE A 138 8.89 7.87 8.81
C ILE A 138 9.07 9.19 8.05
N LEU A 139 8.63 9.29 6.79
CA LEU A 139 8.87 10.47 5.96
C LEU A 139 7.91 11.64 6.23
N TYR A 140 6.65 11.37 6.60
CA TYR A 140 5.62 12.43 6.76
C TYR A 140 5.28 12.74 8.22
N VAL A 141 5.79 11.93 9.14
CA VAL A 141 5.72 12.12 10.60
C VAL A 141 6.56 13.28 11.16
N PRO A 142 7.77 13.60 10.63
CA PRO A 142 8.67 14.54 11.29
C PRO A 142 8.09 15.94 11.48
N THR A 143 7.06 16.31 10.71
CA THR A 143 6.36 17.59 10.86
C THR A 143 5.37 17.62 12.02
N ASP A 144 4.77 16.49 12.42
CA ASP A 144 3.68 16.44 13.41
C ASP A 144 4.10 15.80 14.77
N VAL A 145 5.16 15.00 14.77
CA VAL A 145 5.55 14.19 15.94
C VAL A 145 6.41 14.88 17.00
N PRO A 146 7.34 15.80 16.70
CA PRO A 146 8.08 16.51 17.74
C PRO A 146 7.14 17.23 18.71
N LEU A 147 6.03 17.76 18.20
CA LEU A 147 4.99 18.38 19.01
C LEU A 147 4.35 17.36 19.96
N THR A 148 3.91 16.19 19.50
CA THR A 148 3.16 15.26 20.37
C THR A 148 3.96 14.77 21.61
N PHE A 149 5.29 14.70 21.55
CA PHE A 149 6.11 14.19 22.66
C PHE A 149 6.70 15.28 23.56
N THR A 150 6.81 16.52 23.06
CA THR A 150 7.43 17.63 23.81
C THR A 150 6.48 18.80 24.05
N SER A 151 5.26 18.75 23.50
CA SER A 151 4.31 19.83 23.64
C SER A 151 3.65 19.84 25.01
N VAL A 152 3.45 21.04 25.52
CA VAL A 152 2.48 21.29 26.58
C VAL A 152 1.13 21.57 25.93
N HIS A 153 0.09 20.94 26.47
CA HIS A 153 -1.27 21.17 26.05
C HIS A 153 -1.85 22.37 26.79
N GLY A 154 -2.58 23.21 26.06
CA GLY A 154 -3.27 24.37 26.60
C GLY A 154 -4.58 24.62 25.88
N GLU A 155 -5.31 25.61 26.37
CA GLU A 155 -6.52 26.12 25.73
C GLU A 155 -6.18 27.42 25.00
N ALA A 156 -6.78 27.60 23.82
CA ALA A 156 -6.67 28.80 23.02
C ALA A 156 -8.05 29.23 22.56
N THR A 157 -8.29 30.53 22.54
CA THR A 157 -9.52 31.12 22.02
C THR A 157 -9.24 31.73 20.66
N ALA A 158 -10.06 31.39 19.66
CA ALA A 158 -10.03 32.03 18.35
C ALA A 158 -10.62 33.44 18.46
N GLU A 159 -9.79 34.46 18.29
CA GLU A 159 -10.22 35.86 18.32
C GLU A 159 -10.81 36.31 16.97
N LYS A 160 -10.32 35.73 15.88
CA LYS A 160 -10.76 36.04 14.52
C LYS A 160 -10.60 34.81 13.63
N HIS A 161 -11.58 34.55 12.77
CA HIS A 161 -11.44 33.55 11.71
C HIS A 161 -12.06 34.07 10.41
N TRP A 162 -11.47 33.72 9.26
CA TRP A 162 -11.97 34.11 7.94
C TRP A 162 -11.61 33.08 6.88
N SER A 163 -12.21 33.20 5.71
CA SER A 163 -11.90 32.39 4.53
C SER A 163 -11.40 33.28 3.40
N VAL A 164 -10.36 32.84 2.72
CA VAL A 164 -9.86 33.44 1.49
C VAL A 164 -10.31 32.55 0.33
N PRO A 165 -11.09 33.07 -0.64
CA PRO A 165 -11.49 32.31 -1.81
C PRO A 165 -10.23 31.90 -2.60
N SER A 166 -10.26 30.72 -3.22
CA SER A 166 -9.17 30.31 -4.09
C SER A 166 -9.24 31.06 -5.42
N GLU A 167 -8.11 31.53 -5.92
CA GLU A 167 -8.00 32.18 -7.24
C GLU A 167 -8.24 31.20 -8.40
N ARG A 168 -8.18 29.89 -8.16
CA ARG A 168 -8.51 28.86 -9.15
C ARG A 168 -9.97 28.47 -9.07
N GLU A 169 -10.64 28.53 -10.22
CA GLU A 169 -12.00 28.03 -10.37
C GLU A 169 -12.08 26.54 -9.99
N GLY A 170 -12.96 26.22 -9.03
CA GLY A 170 -13.15 24.87 -8.50
C GLY A 170 -12.20 24.44 -7.37
N ALA A 171 -11.23 25.28 -6.97
CA ALA A 171 -10.37 24.97 -5.83
C ALA A 171 -11.06 25.31 -4.48
N ARG A 172 -10.73 24.54 -3.44
CA ARG A 172 -11.32 24.73 -2.10
C ARG A 172 -10.81 26.04 -1.48
N PRO A 173 -11.67 26.80 -0.78
CA PRO A 173 -11.24 28.00 -0.06
C PRO A 173 -10.25 27.66 1.05
N SER A 174 -9.33 28.59 1.33
CA SER A 174 -8.39 28.51 2.45
C SER A 174 -9.00 29.19 3.67
N TYR A 175 -8.89 28.55 4.84
CA TYR A 175 -9.41 29.10 6.09
C TYR A 175 -8.28 29.51 7.02
N TYR A 176 -8.41 30.67 7.65
CA TYR A 176 -7.41 31.24 8.56
C TYR A 176 -8.07 31.60 9.88
N ALA A 177 -7.31 31.47 10.96
CA ALA A 177 -7.72 31.87 12.29
C ALA A 177 -6.55 32.47 13.09
N VAL A 178 -6.87 33.46 13.93
CA VAL A 178 -5.98 34.07 14.90
C VAL A 178 -6.38 33.55 16.27
N PHE A 179 -5.46 32.85 16.92
CA PHE A 179 -5.65 32.28 18.24
C PHE A 179 -4.88 33.06 19.28
N ARG A 180 -5.50 33.27 20.44
CA ARG A 180 -4.85 33.76 21.66
C ARG A 180 -4.79 32.62 22.67
N TYR A 181 -3.64 32.45 23.30
CA TYR A 181 -3.42 31.43 24.33
C TYR A 181 -2.44 31.91 25.38
N THR A 182 -2.49 31.29 26.55
CA THR A 182 -1.60 31.55 27.66
C THR A 182 -0.76 30.31 27.93
N THR A 183 0.55 30.45 28.02
CA THR A 183 1.46 29.35 28.37
C THR A 183 1.39 29.02 29.85
N ALA A 184 1.93 27.87 30.23
CA ALA A 184 2.06 27.45 31.62
C ALA A 184 2.78 28.48 32.52
N ASP A 185 3.69 29.28 31.94
CA ASP A 185 4.42 30.35 32.64
C ASP A 185 3.62 31.68 32.73
N GLY A 186 2.35 31.68 32.31
CA GLY A 186 1.46 32.84 32.38
C GLY A 186 1.64 33.85 31.25
N GLN A 187 2.51 33.59 30.28
CA GLN A 187 2.73 34.48 29.14
C GLN A 187 1.65 34.29 28.07
N SER A 188 1.12 35.40 27.55
CA SER A 188 0.11 35.39 26.49
C SER A 188 0.74 35.52 25.11
N TYR A 189 0.29 34.68 24.18
CA TYR A 189 0.74 34.66 22.79
C TYR A 189 -0.45 34.75 21.84
N ARG A 190 -0.18 35.26 20.64
CA ARG A 190 -1.12 35.31 19.53
C ARG A 190 -0.49 34.68 18.30
N LYS A 191 -1.21 33.77 17.65
CA LYS A 191 -0.75 33.11 16.42
C LYS A 191 -1.83 33.09 15.36
N GLU A 192 -1.48 33.56 14.17
CA GLU A 192 -2.26 33.35 12.96
C GLU A 192 -1.83 32.04 12.30
N MET A 193 -2.78 31.21 11.92
CA MET A 193 -2.50 29.98 11.17
C MET A 193 -3.61 29.63 10.20
N GLN A 194 -3.25 28.93 9.14
CA GLN A 194 -4.21 28.27 8.27
C GLN A 194 -4.81 27.05 8.99
N VAL A 195 -6.12 26.90 8.92
CA VAL A 195 -6.86 25.82 9.58
C VAL A 195 -7.65 24.99 8.57
N ASP A 196 -7.98 23.75 8.94
CA ASP A 196 -8.85 22.92 8.11
C ASP A 196 -10.29 23.47 8.11
N SER A 197 -11.00 23.24 7.00
CA SER A 197 -12.42 23.59 6.85
C SER A 197 -13.32 23.11 8.00
N ILE A 198 -13.06 21.91 8.53
CA ILE A 198 -13.81 21.32 9.65
C ILE A 198 -13.57 22.12 10.93
N VAL A 199 -12.31 22.49 11.20
CA VAL A 199 -11.95 23.33 12.34
C VAL A 199 -12.58 24.71 12.20
N ALA A 200 -12.46 25.36 11.05
CA ALA A 200 -13.05 26.66 10.79
C ALA A 200 -14.58 26.68 10.97
N ALA A 201 -15.26 25.60 10.57
CA ALA A 201 -16.69 25.43 10.82
C ALA A 201 -17.02 25.25 12.31
N GLY A 202 -16.15 24.55 13.05
CA GLY A 202 -16.25 24.40 14.50
C GLY A 202 -16.08 25.73 15.24
N LEU A 203 -15.10 26.55 14.84
CA LEU A 203 -14.80 27.85 15.46
C LEU A 203 -15.96 28.84 15.44
N LYS A 204 -16.89 28.71 14.48
CA LYS A 204 -18.12 29.51 14.44
C LYS A 204 -19.08 29.21 15.58
N ARG A 205 -19.01 27.99 16.13
CA ARG A 205 -19.89 27.50 17.19
C ARG A 205 -19.22 27.59 18.55
N ASP A 206 -17.93 27.28 18.59
CA ASP A 206 -17.12 27.26 19.80
C ASP A 206 -15.75 27.85 19.47
N PRO A 207 -15.42 29.06 19.94
CA PRO A 207 -14.15 29.70 19.66
C PRO A 207 -12.99 29.05 20.42
N ASP A 208 -13.26 28.25 21.46
CA ASP A 208 -12.24 27.65 22.29
C ASP A 208 -11.78 26.31 21.71
N ILE A 209 -10.47 26.15 21.58
CA ILE A 209 -9.83 24.93 21.08
C ILE A 209 -8.67 24.52 21.95
N ARG A 210 -8.39 23.22 21.94
CA ARG A 210 -7.16 22.71 22.52
C ARG A 210 -6.00 22.91 21.56
N ILE A 211 -4.88 23.37 22.10
CA ILE A 211 -3.64 23.57 21.37
C ILE A 211 -2.50 22.77 22.01
N ALA A 212 -1.44 22.60 21.23
CA ALA A 212 -0.19 22.01 21.64
C ALA A 212 0.94 22.97 21.23
N TYR A 213 1.79 23.38 22.16
CA TYR A 213 2.92 24.27 21.90
C TYR A 213 4.21 23.71 22.53
N VAL A 214 5.36 24.06 21.95
CA VAL A 214 6.67 23.64 22.48
C VAL A 214 7.13 24.63 23.55
N PRO A 215 7.47 24.21 24.79
CA PRO A 215 7.85 25.14 25.85
C PRO A 215 9.02 26.07 25.50
N ASN A 216 10.01 25.56 24.76
CA ASN A 216 11.20 26.33 24.34
C ASN A 216 10.92 27.26 23.15
N ASP A 217 9.81 27.08 22.43
CA ASP A 217 9.38 27.93 21.34
C ASP A 217 7.84 28.04 21.35
N PRO A 218 7.28 28.86 22.27
CA PRO A 218 5.84 28.94 22.45
C PRO A 218 5.10 29.42 21.20
N GLN A 219 5.77 30.16 20.31
CA GLN A 219 5.21 30.62 19.03
C GLN A 219 4.97 29.45 18.07
N ASN A 220 5.66 28.34 18.25
CA ASN A 220 5.41 27.11 17.52
C ASN A 220 4.24 26.30 18.12
N MET A 221 3.06 26.90 18.08
CA MET A 221 1.78 26.29 18.41
C MET A 221 1.19 25.53 17.21
N THR A 222 0.53 24.41 17.48
CA THR A 222 -0.38 23.73 16.56
C THR A 222 -1.71 23.45 17.25
N ILE A 223 -2.77 23.28 16.47
CA ILE A 223 -4.06 22.79 17.00
C ILE A 223 -3.82 21.38 17.50
N ALA A 224 -4.21 21.10 18.75
CA ALA A 224 -4.06 19.76 19.31
C ALA A 224 -4.97 18.81 18.53
N ARG A 225 -4.40 18.18 17.50
CA ARG A 225 -5.02 17.03 16.86
C ARG A 225 -5.01 15.94 17.92
N TRP A 226 -6.13 15.23 18.06
CA TRP A 226 -6.23 14.07 18.92
C TRP A 226 -5.29 12.96 18.40
N VAL A 227 -3.99 13.05 18.70
CA VAL A 227 -3.13 11.88 18.67
C VAL A 227 -3.49 11.12 19.95
N ARG A 228 -4.27 10.04 19.78
CA ARG A 228 -4.97 9.30 20.84
C ARG A 228 -4.07 8.88 22.00
N SER A 229 -2.76 8.84 21.78
CA SER A 229 -1.65 8.82 22.75
C SER A 229 -0.34 8.56 22.00
N PRO A 230 0.83 8.80 22.62
CA PRO A 230 2.11 8.24 22.17
C PRO A 230 2.02 6.73 21.88
N LEU A 231 1.23 6.01 22.68
CA LEU A 231 0.99 4.58 22.51
C LEU A 231 0.17 4.30 21.25
N GLY A 232 -0.88 5.08 20.96
CA GLY A 232 -1.65 4.94 19.71
C GLY A 232 -0.81 5.21 18.46
N TYR A 233 0.17 6.11 18.58
CA TYR A 233 1.15 6.35 17.54
C TYR A 233 2.10 5.16 17.37
N LEU A 234 2.73 4.69 18.45
CA LEU A 234 3.59 3.49 18.42
C LEU A 234 2.85 2.25 17.93
N TRP A 235 1.58 2.10 18.28
CA TRP A 235 0.71 1.01 17.85
C TRP A 235 0.60 0.91 16.33
N PHE A 236 0.53 2.05 15.63
CA PHE A 236 0.50 2.10 14.17
C PHE A 236 1.77 1.50 13.53
N PHE A 237 2.94 1.71 14.14
CA PHE A 237 4.21 1.15 13.68
C PHE A 237 4.37 -0.30 14.10
N MET A 238 3.95 -0.64 15.33
CA MET A 238 4.17 -1.95 15.91
C MET A 238 3.53 -3.06 15.08
N TRP A 239 2.26 -2.93 14.68
CA TRP A 239 1.62 -3.96 13.85
C TRP A 239 2.29 -4.10 12.49
N ARG A 240 2.76 -3.01 11.90
CA ARG A 240 3.45 -3.06 10.60
C ARG A 240 4.78 -3.77 10.70
N ILE A 241 5.56 -3.53 11.75
CA ILE A 241 6.79 -4.28 12.04
C ILE A 241 6.48 -5.76 12.23
N VAL A 242 5.42 -6.09 12.99
CA VAL A 242 4.97 -7.47 13.20
C VAL A 242 4.59 -8.13 11.86
N PHE A 243 3.79 -7.47 11.01
CA PHE A 243 3.43 -7.98 9.68
C PHE A 243 4.63 -8.20 8.78
N VAL A 244 5.58 -7.25 8.75
CA VAL A 244 6.83 -7.41 7.98
C VAL A 244 7.63 -8.60 8.51
N THR A 245 7.76 -8.73 9.83
CA THR A 245 8.51 -9.82 10.46
C THR A 245 7.86 -11.18 10.17
N ILE A 246 6.54 -11.28 10.29
CA ILE A 246 5.78 -12.50 9.95
C ILE A 246 5.93 -12.82 8.46
N GLY A 247 5.81 -11.82 7.59
CA GLY A 247 5.97 -11.99 6.15
C GLY A 247 7.37 -12.51 5.77
N VAL A 248 8.42 -11.89 6.32
CA VAL A 248 9.81 -12.30 6.06
C VAL A 248 10.07 -13.72 6.58
N ARG A 249 9.59 -14.04 7.79
CA ARG A 249 9.71 -15.40 8.34
C ARG A 249 8.91 -16.42 7.52
N GLY A 250 7.73 -16.05 7.04
CA GLY A 250 6.90 -16.87 6.17
C GLY A 250 7.62 -17.20 4.86
N ILE A 251 8.14 -16.19 4.17
CA ILE A 251 8.94 -16.36 2.94
C ILE A 251 10.18 -17.22 3.21
N ALA A 252 10.92 -16.96 4.28
CA ALA A 252 12.11 -17.74 4.64
C ALA A 252 11.78 -19.21 4.90
N ARG A 253 10.60 -19.51 5.44
CA ARG A 253 10.14 -20.89 5.69
C ARG A 253 9.81 -21.62 4.39
N GLU A 254 9.18 -20.93 3.44
CA GLU A 254 8.80 -21.49 2.13
C GLU A 254 9.99 -21.65 1.16
N LEU A 255 11.03 -20.81 1.32
CA LEU A 255 12.26 -20.91 0.54
C LEU A 255 13.22 -21.98 1.04
N ARG A 256 13.04 -22.49 2.27
CA ARG A 256 13.83 -23.64 2.73
C ARG A 256 13.51 -24.83 1.84
N PRO A 257 14.53 -25.53 1.31
CA PRO A 257 14.26 -26.79 0.63
C PRO A 257 13.46 -27.66 1.60
N PRO A 258 12.38 -28.33 1.14
CA PRO A 258 11.64 -29.26 1.99
C PRO A 258 12.69 -30.19 2.58
N ASP A 259 12.79 -30.21 3.91
CA ASP A 259 13.85 -30.93 4.60
C ASP A 259 13.98 -32.28 3.92
N GLY A 260 15.15 -32.55 3.36
CA GLY A 260 15.45 -33.76 2.58
C GLY A 260 15.34 -35.05 3.39
N GLY A 261 14.66 -35.01 4.54
CA GLY A 261 13.94 -36.10 5.15
C GLY A 261 12.83 -36.63 4.24
N SER A 262 13.22 -37.06 3.04
CA SER A 262 13.08 -38.48 2.77
C SER A 262 13.54 -39.19 4.05
N LYS A 263 12.58 -39.48 4.93
CA LYS A 263 12.54 -40.82 5.48
C LYS A 263 12.49 -41.67 4.23
N VAL A 264 13.67 -41.93 3.63
CA VAL A 264 13.90 -43.13 2.88
C VAL A 264 13.44 -44.13 3.90
N ASN A 265 12.22 -44.61 3.71
CA ASN A 265 11.79 -45.81 4.34
C ASN A 265 12.73 -46.80 3.70
N VAL A 266 13.95 -46.91 4.26
CA VAL A 266 14.81 -48.05 4.12
C VAL A 266 13.96 -49.08 4.81
N GLN A 267 12.98 -49.58 4.06
CA GLN A 267 12.40 -50.87 4.29
C GLN A 267 13.67 -51.71 4.39
N PRO A 268 14.04 -52.18 5.59
CA PRO A 268 15.26 -52.96 5.72
C PRO A 268 15.10 -54.03 4.64
N LEU A 269 16.05 -54.09 3.71
CA LEU A 269 16.13 -55.22 2.82
C LEU A 269 16.12 -56.40 3.79
N SER A 270 14.96 -57.07 3.89
CA SER A 270 14.89 -58.39 4.46
C SER A 270 15.63 -59.20 3.41
N VAL A 271 16.95 -59.24 3.57
CA VAL A 271 17.80 -60.23 2.95
C VAL A 271 17.16 -61.54 3.38
N SER A 272 16.34 -62.10 2.50
CA SER A 272 15.93 -63.47 2.57
C SER A 272 17.23 -64.26 2.42
N VAL A 273 17.85 -64.53 3.56
CA VAL A 273 18.89 -65.53 3.70
C VAL A 273 18.25 -66.82 3.22
N GLY A 274 18.82 -67.38 2.14
CA GLY A 274 18.18 -68.35 1.28
C GLY A 274 17.55 -69.51 2.04
N ALA A 275 16.27 -69.75 1.75
CA ALA A 275 15.76 -71.11 1.79
C ALA A 275 16.33 -71.84 0.56
N PRO A 276 16.83 -73.08 0.71
CA PRO A 276 17.37 -73.87 -0.39
C PRO A 276 16.32 -74.12 -1.49
N PRO A 277 16.76 -74.38 -2.74
CA PRO A 277 15.86 -74.55 -3.87
C PRO A 277 14.99 -75.79 -3.69
N ALA A 278 13.71 -75.56 -3.39
CA ALA A 278 12.69 -76.60 -3.49
C ALA A 278 12.33 -76.81 -4.96
N GLU A 279 12.47 -78.06 -5.38
CA GLU A 279 12.20 -78.63 -6.69
C GLU A 279 11.03 -78.01 -7.46
N SER A 280 11.26 -77.90 -8.76
CA SER A 280 10.29 -77.67 -9.81
C SER A 280 9.06 -78.57 -9.66
N ARG A 281 7.92 -77.99 -9.28
CA ARG A 281 6.61 -78.52 -9.65
C ARG A 281 5.91 -77.56 -10.60
N THR A 282 5.97 -77.95 -11.86
CA THR A 282 5.12 -77.51 -12.96
C THR A 282 3.64 -77.60 -12.55
N GLY A 283 3.04 -76.43 -12.27
CA GLY A 283 1.64 -76.30 -11.87
C GLY A 283 0.94 -75.20 -12.65
N LEU A 284 0.39 -75.58 -13.81
CA LEU A 284 -0.78 -75.04 -14.49
C LEU A 284 -1.27 -73.63 -14.10
N ARG A 285 -0.92 -72.67 -14.96
CA ARG A 285 -1.46 -71.30 -15.01
C ARG A 285 -2.96 -71.33 -15.37
N ARG A 286 -3.84 -71.34 -14.37
CA ARG A 286 -5.29 -71.18 -14.53
C ARG A 286 -5.59 -69.70 -14.81
N LYS A 287 -6.01 -69.39 -16.04
CA LYS A 287 -6.60 -68.10 -16.43
C LYS A 287 -7.84 -67.87 -15.57
N GLN A 288 -7.82 -66.87 -14.68
CA GLN A 288 -9.03 -66.34 -14.07
C GLN A 288 -9.47 -65.11 -14.86
N PHE A 289 -10.44 -65.35 -15.73
CA PHE A 289 -11.31 -64.32 -16.30
C PHE A 289 -12.40 -64.00 -15.27
N GLY A 290 -12.69 -62.71 -15.10
CA GLY A 290 -13.93 -62.25 -14.49
C GLY A 290 -13.75 -60.89 -13.83
N ARG A 291 -14.73 -60.00 -13.83
CA ARG A 291 -16.02 -59.92 -14.54
C ARG A 291 -16.43 -58.47 -14.33
N ARG A 292 -16.83 -57.78 -15.40
CA ARG A 292 -17.52 -56.49 -15.30
C ARG A 292 -18.90 -56.72 -14.71
N THR A 293 -19.25 -55.94 -13.69
CA THR A 293 -20.57 -55.31 -13.47
C THR A 293 -20.33 -54.09 -12.62
#